data_AF-A0A183TM95-F1
#
_entry.id   AF-A0A183TM95-F1
#
_cell.length_a   1.000
_cell.length_b   1.000
_cell.length_c   1.000
_cell.angle_alpha   90.00
_cell.angle_beta   90.00
_cell.angle_gamma   90.00
#
_symmetry.space_group_name_H-M   'P 1'
#
loop_
_entity.id
_entity.type
_entity.pdbx_description
1 polymer ?
#
loop_
_entity_poly.entity_id
_entity_poly.type
_entity_poly.pdbx_seq_one_letter_code
_entity_poly.pdbx_strand_id
1 'polypeptide(L)'
;LRLFRVTRGAASKLKKIRVLRKSIARVYTVMHQAQKLRQREVYRKKRYVPKDLRPKKTRAIRRRLSKRERSIHSEKMLRKMRSCPPRKFAVMA
;
A
#
# COMPACT_ATOMS: atom_id res chain seq x y z
N LEU A 1 8.87 33.10 -16.28
CA LEU A 1 7.58 33.43 -15.59
C LEU A 1 7.74 33.87 -14.13
N ARG A 2 8.72 33.37 -13.35
CA ARG A 2 8.93 33.83 -11.96
C ARG A 2 9.43 35.27 -11.86
N LEU A 3 10.35 35.66 -12.74
CA LEU A 3 10.87 37.03 -12.84
C LEU A 3 9.75 38.06 -13.10
N PHE A 4 8.81 37.76 -14.00
CA PHE A 4 7.65 38.63 -14.31
C PHE A 4 6.68 38.83 -13.15
N ARG A 5 6.71 37.98 -12.11
CA ARG A 5 5.94 38.23 -10.88
C ARG A 5 6.53 39.39 -10.08
N VAL A 6 7.85 39.56 -10.12
CA VAL A 6 8.58 40.60 -9.39
C VAL A 6 8.54 41.92 -10.15
N THR A 7 8.74 41.88 -11.47
CA THR A 7 8.80 43.08 -12.33
C THR A 7 7.42 43.60 -12.79
N ARG A 8 6.33 43.26 -12.08
CA ARG A 8 4.95 43.65 -12.40
C ARG A 8 4.56 43.38 -13.87
N GLY A 9 4.87 42.17 -14.35
CA GLY A 9 4.53 41.76 -15.71
C GLY A 9 3.01 41.60 -15.96
N ALA A 10 2.61 41.67 -17.24
CA ALA A 10 1.21 41.61 -17.67
C ALA A 10 0.41 40.46 -17.04
N ALA A 11 -0.85 40.73 -16.66
CA ALA A 11 -1.73 39.79 -15.96
C ALA A 11 -1.92 38.45 -16.70
N SER A 12 -1.91 38.48 -18.04
CA SER A 12 -1.99 37.27 -18.88
C SER A 12 -0.82 36.30 -18.65
N LYS A 13 0.40 36.81 -18.42
CA LYS A 13 1.59 36.00 -18.13
C LYS A 13 1.57 35.47 -16.69
N LEU A 14 0.99 36.20 -15.74
CA LEU A 14 0.84 35.75 -14.34
C LEU A 14 -0.16 34.59 -14.21
N LYS A 15 -1.29 34.65 -14.91
CA LYS A 15 -2.30 33.56 -14.93
C LYS A 15 -1.71 32.22 -15.42
N LYS A 16 -0.72 32.25 -16.32
CA LYS A 16 -0.03 31.05 -16.84
C LYS A 16 0.82 30.31 -15.80
N ILE A 17 1.23 30.95 -14.70
CA ILE A 17 2.07 30.33 -13.66
C ILE A 17 1.37 29.14 -13.01
N ARG A 18 0.08 29.28 -12.66
CA ARG A 18 -0.70 28.19 -12.03
C ARG A 18 -0.84 26.99 -12.97
N VAL A 19 -1.12 27.24 -14.25
CA VAL A 19 -1.28 26.19 -15.27
C VAL A 19 0.04 25.43 -15.45
N LEU A 20 1.15 26.16 -15.59
CA LEU A 20 2.48 25.57 -15.74
C LEU A 20 2.87 24.72 -14.52
N ARG A 21 2.64 25.21 -13.29
CA ARG A 21 2.92 24.44 -12.06
C ARG A 21 2.13 23.13 -12.02
N LYS A 22 0.84 23.17 -12.38
CA LYS A 22 0.02 21.96 -12.46
C LYS A 22 0.51 21.02 -13.56
N SER A 23 0.91 21.55 -14.72
CA SER A 23 1.42 20.73 -15.82
C SER A 23 2.72 20.01 -15.45
N ILE A 24 3.67 20.74 -14.84
CA ILE A 24 4.92 20.17 -14.32
C ILE A 24 4.63 19.06 -13.30
N ALA A 25 3.73 19.31 -12.35
CA ALA A 25 3.34 18.30 -11.35
C ALA A 25 2.72 17.05 -12.00
N ARG A 26 1.89 17.20 -13.04
CA ARG A 26 1.32 16.06 -13.79
C ARG A 26 2.40 15.23 -14.46
N VAL A 27 3.35 15.88 -15.15
CA VAL A 27 4.47 15.18 -15.83
C VAL A 27 5.30 14.40 -14.81
N TYR A 28 5.69 15.02 -13.69
CA TYR A 28 6.40 14.32 -12.62
C TYR A 28 5.60 13.16 -12.04
N THR A 29 4.29 13.32 -11.88
CA THR A 29 3.42 12.25 -11.37
C THR A 29 3.45 11.03 -12.30
N VAL A 30 3.30 11.23 -13.61
CA VAL A 30 3.34 10.15 -14.61
C VAL A 30 4.71 9.47 -14.63
N MET A 31 5.80 10.26 -14.62
CA MET A 31 7.16 9.72 -14.57
C MET A 31 7.38 8.85 -13.32
N HIS A 32 6.94 9.32 -12.14
CA HIS A 32 7.07 8.57 -10.90
C HIS A 32 6.19 7.31 -10.86
N GLN A 33 4.97 7.37 -11.42
CA GLN A 33 4.09 6.20 -11.54
C GLN A 33 4.75 5.13 -12.40
N ALA A 34 5.26 5.48 -13.59
CA ALA A 34 5.94 4.57 -14.48
C ALA A 34 7.20 3.96 -13.84
N GLN A 35 8.01 4.78 -13.16
CA GLN A 35 9.20 4.30 -12.44
C GLN A 35 8.84 3.32 -11.33
N LYS A 36 7.84 3.63 -10.49
CA LYS A 36 7.41 2.73 -9.41
C LYS A 36 6.83 1.42 -9.93
N LEU A 37 6.09 1.45 -11.04
CA LEU A 37 5.57 0.23 -11.67
C LEU A 37 6.72 -0.69 -12.12
N ARG A 38 7.71 -0.14 -12.84
CA ARG A 38 8.90 -0.90 -13.24
C ARG A 38 9.64 -1.50 -12.03
N GLN A 39 9.82 -0.72 -10.97
CA GLN A 39 10.44 -1.24 -9.74
C GLN A 39 9.61 -2.35 -9.09
N ARG A 40 8.27 -2.23 -9.05
CA ARG A 40 7.40 -3.28 -8.49
C ARG A 40 7.53 -4.60 -9.25
N GLU A 41 7.62 -4.56 -10.58
CA GLU A 41 7.84 -5.77 -11.38
C GLU A 41 9.18 -6.44 -11.04
N VAL A 42 10.26 -5.66 -10.95
CA VAL A 42 11.60 -6.17 -10.60
C VAL A 42 11.63 -6.83 -9.21
N TYR A 43 10.89 -6.30 -8.24
CA TYR A 43 10.89 -6.78 -6.84
C TYR A 43 9.75 -7.73 -6.49
N ARG A 44 8.85 -8.07 -7.42
CA ARG A 44 7.59 -8.79 -7.15
C ARG A 44 7.76 -10.14 -6.43
N LYS A 45 8.81 -10.89 -6.74
CA LYS A 45 9.08 -12.22 -6.16
C LYS A 45 10.28 -12.24 -5.20
N LYS A 46 10.91 -11.08 -4.95
CA LYS A 46 12.10 -11.00 -4.11
C LYS A 46 11.71 -10.95 -2.64
N ARG A 47 12.41 -11.68 -1.78
CA ARG A 47 12.20 -11.66 -0.32
C ARG A 47 12.42 -10.27 0.27
N TYR A 48 13.46 -9.57 -0.19
CA TYR A 48 13.83 -8.26 0.32
C TYR A 48 13.39 -7.17 -0.64
N VAL A 49 12.38 -6.41 -0.19
CA VAL A 49 11.81 -5.29 -0.93
C VAL A 49 12.21 -3.96 -0.25
N PRO A 50 12.56 -2.91 -1.02
CA PRO A 50 12.81 -1.57 -0.51
C PRO A 50 11.67 -1.05 0.36
N LYS A 51 11.97 -0.23 1.37
CA LYS A 51 10.99 0.27 2.35
C LYS A 51 9.80 0.99 1.69
N ASP A 52 10.05 1.73 0.61
CA ASP A 52 9.05 2.54 -0.10
C ASP A 52 8.00 1.73 -0.85
N LEU A 53 8.33 0.48 -1.21
CA LEU A 53 7.43 -0.43 -1.93
C LEU A 53 6.68 -1.38 -0.99
N ARG A 54 7.01 -1.38 0.31
CA ARG A 54 6.33 -2.22 1.30
C ARG A 54 4.89 -1.76 1.48
N PRO A 55 3.95 -2.68 1.76
CA PRO A 55 2.57 -2.31 2.05
C PRO A 55 2.51 -1.44 3.32
N LYS A 56 1.82 -0.30 3.22
CA LYS A 56 1.62 0.61 4.36
C LYS A 56 0.54 0.03 5.28
N LYS A 57 0.99 -0.59 6.37
CA LYS A 57 0.15 -1.14 7.46
C LYS A 57 0.59 -0.54 8.79
N THR A 58 -0.28 -0.55 9.80
CA THR A 58 0.07 -0.11 11.15
C THR A 58 1.18 -0.97 11.74
N ARG A 59 1.94 -0.43 12.70
CA ARG A 59 3.03 -1.16 13.37
C ARG A 59 2.52 -2.44 14.04
N ALA A 60 1.37 -2.39 14.70
CA ALA A 60 0.72 -3.55 15.32
C ALA A 60 0.42 -4.65 14.29
N ILE A 61 -0.16 -4.30 13.14
CA ILE A 61 -0.45 -5.27 12.07
C ILE A 61 0.82 -5.88 11.46
N ARG A 62 1.94 -5.14 11.42
CA ARG A 62 3.21 -5.69 10.92
C ARG A 62 3.89 -6.65 11.91
N ARG A 63 3.62 -6.53 13.20
CA ARG A 63 4.25 -7.32 14.26
C ARG A 63 3.44 -8.54 14.69
N ARG A 64 2.14 -8.57 14.40
CA ARG A 64 1.28 -9.74 14.70
C ARG A 64 1.71 -10.97 13.89
N LEU A 65 1.42 -12.14 14.43
CA LEU A 65 1.62 -13.43 13.78
C LEU A 65 0.85 -13.54 12.44
N SER A 66 1.42 -14.30 11.51
CA SER A 66 0.76 -14.61 10.24
C SER A 66 -0.52 -15.44 10.48
N LYS A 67 -1.45 -15.46 9.50
CA LYS A 67 -2.69 -16.26 9.62
C LYS A 67 -2.35 -17.74 9.80
N ARG A 68 -1.34 -18.23 9.06
CA ARG A 68 -0.83 -19.59 9.16
C ARG A 68 -0.31 -19.86 10.56
N GLU A 69 0.63 -19.04 11.06
CA GLU A 69 1.18 -19.19 12.42
C GLU A 69 0.10 -19.26 13.50
N ARG A 70 -0.91 -18.39 13.41
CA ARG A 70 -2.04 -18.40 14.37
C ARG A 70 -2.90 -19.65 14.29
N SER A 71 -2.98 -20.28 13.11
CA SER A 71 -3.75 -21.52 12.90
C SER A 71 -2.93 -22.79 13.11
N ILE A 72 -1.62 -22.69 13.39
CA ILE A 72 -0.81 -23.88 13.63
C ILE A 72 -1.28 -24.52 14.95
N HIS A 73 -1.53 -25.83 14.85
CA HIS A 73 -2.01 -26.66 15.93
C HIS A 73 -1.10 -27.88 16.02
N SER A 74 -0.82 -28.35 17.23
CA SER A 74 -0.02 -29.57 17.40
C SER A 74 -0.76 -30.78 16.84
N GLU A 75 -0.02 -31.82 16.43
CA GLU A 75 -0.60 -33.05 15.89
C GLU A 75 -1.59 -33.70 16.87
N LYS A 76 -1.26 -33.68 18.16
CA LYS A 76 -2.14 -34.14 19.24
C LYS A 76 -3.46 -33.37 19.27
N MET A 77 -3.41 -32.05 19.11
CA MET A 77 -4.61 -31.23 19.10
C MET A 77 -5.44 -31.42 17.83
N LEU A 78 -4.79 -31.54 16.67
CA LEU A 78 -5.47 -31.87 15.41
C LEU A 78 -6.20 -33.22 15.49
N ARG A 79 -5.56 -34.25 16.06
CA ARG A 79 -6.20 -35.55 16.30
C ARG A 79 -7.42 -35.41 17.20
N LYS A 80 -7.33 -34.66 18.31
CA LYS A 80 -8.45 -34.41 19.22
C LYS A 80 -9.61 -33.68 18.53
N MET A 81 -9.33 -32.63 17.78
CA MET A 81 -10.36 -31.87 17.05
C MET A 81 -11.06 -32.70 15.96
N ARG A 82 -10.32 -33.58 15.27
CA ARG A 82 -10.90 -34.51 14.29
C ARG A 82 -11.76 -35.57 14.96
N SER A 83 -11.30 -36.09 16.10
CA SER A 83 -12.01 -37.12 16.87
C SER A 83 -13.32 -36.60 17.45
N CYS A 84 -13.34 -35.36 17.98
CA CYS A 84 -14.49 -34.79 18.66
C CYS A 84 -14.79 -33.37 18.11
N PRO A 85 -15.44 -33.26 16.94
CA PRO A 85 -15.84 -31.96 16.41
C PRO A 85 -17.00 -31.39 17.25
N PRO A 86 -17.06 -30.05 17.42
CA PRO A 86 -18.19 -29.41 18.08
C PRO A 86 -19.45 -29.64 17.26
N ARG A 87 -20.47 -30.23 17.89
CA ARG A 87 -21.77 -30.50 17.27
C ARG A 87 -22.76 -29.40 17.64
N LYS A 88 -23.58 -28.98 16.69
CA LYS A 88 -24.76 -28.15 16.98
C LYS A 88 -25.90 -29.08 17.37
N PHE A 89 -26.56 -28.81 18.48
CA PHE A 89 -27.73 -29.55 18.93
C PHE A 89 -28.76 -28.58 19.51
N ALA A 90 -30.02 -29.00 19.50
CA ALA A 90 -31.13 -28.31 20.13
C ALA A 90 -31.88 -29.31 21.01
N VAL A 91 -32.49 -28.81 22.09
CA VAL A 91 -33.33 -29.61 22.99
C VAL A 91 -34.75 -29.12 22.78
N MET A 92 -35.68 -30.02 22.49
CA MET A 92 -37.10 -29.68 22.44
C MET A 92 -37.59 -29.46 23.87
N ALA A 93 -38.35 -28.37 24.06
CA ALA A 93 -39.12 -28.12 25.27
C ALA A 93 -40.44 -28.89 25.20
#